data_AF-A0A432HS00-F1
#
_entry.id   AF-A0A432HS00-F1
#
_cell.length_a   1.000
_cell.length_b   1.000
_cell.length_c   1.000
_cell.angle_alpha   90.00
_cell.angle_beta   90.00
_cell.angle_gamma   90.00
#
_symmetry.space_group_name_H-M   'P 1'
#
loop_
_entity.id
_entity.type
_entity.pdbx_description
1 polymer ?
#
loop_
_entity_poly.entity_id
_entity_poly.type
_entity_poly.pdbx_seq_one_letter_code
_entity_poly.pdbx_strand_id
1 'polypeptide(L)' 'ARRAASVEEALAGQAPTADAIAAAAAAVSADLGDELIGDIYASAEYRRAMAPVCVKRALRAAVERSG' A
#
# COMPACT_ATOMS: atom_id res chain seq x y z
N ALA A 1 -4.95 -9.23 9.43
CA ALA A 1 -4.43 -8.36 8.35
C ALA A 1 -5.25 -8.61 7.09
N ARG A 2 -5.54 -7.57 6.29
CA ARG A 2 -6.24 -7.71 5.00
C ARG A 2 -5.20 -7.87 3.88
N ARG A 3 -5.44 -8.78 2.94
CA ARG A 3 -4.59 -8.96 1.75
C ARG A 3 -4.79 -7.79 0.77
N ALA A 4 -3.70 -7.31 0.17
CA ALA A 4 -3.71 -6.22 -0.80
C ALA A 4 -3.42 -6.76 -2.22
N ALA A 5 -4.41 -7.45 -2.80
CA ALA A 5 -4.22 -8.17 -4.06
C ALA A 5 -3.88 -7.23 -5.21
N SER A 6 -4.49 -6.03 -5.26
CA SER A 6 -4.18 -5.04 -6.29
C SER A 6 -2.74 -4.52 -6.22
N VAL A 7 -2.14 -4.48 -5.03
CA VAL A 7 -0.71 -4.13 -4.85
C VAL A 7 0.19 -5.25 -5.38
N GLU A 8 -0.14 -6.51 -5.06
CA GLU A 8 0.61 -7.68 -5.52
C GLU A 8 0.62 -7.78 -7.05
N GLU A 9 -0.56 -7.65 -7.68
CA GLU A 9 -0.74 -7.71 -9.13
C GLU A 9 0.00 -6.58 -9.85
N ALA A 10 0.03 -5.37 -9.28
CA ALA A 10 0.73 -4.23 -9.86
C ALA A 10 2.26 -4.38 -9.87
N LEU A 11 2.83 -5.21 -8.98
CA LEU A 11 4.27 -5.43 -8.86
C LEU A 11 4.74 -6.76 -9.49
N ALA A 12 3.86 -7.74 -9.62
CA ALA A 12 4.22 -9.07 -10.08
C ALA A 12 4.93 -9.04 -11.45
N GLY A 13 6.10 -9.67 -11.54
CA GLY A 13 6.90 -9.74 -12.76
C GLY A 13 7.65 -8.45 -13.14
N GLN A 14 7.59 -7.41 -12.32
CA GLN A 14 8.30 -6.14 -12.56
C GLN A 14 9.56 -6.03 -11.69
N ALA A 15 10.56 -5.28 -12.18
CA ALA A 15 11.67 -4.85 -11.34
C ALA A 15 11.15 -3.83 -10.30
N PRO A 16 11.49 -3.95 -9.02
CA PRO A 16 10.95 -3.11 -7.96
C PRO A 16 11.64 -1.73 -7.91
N THR A 17 11.51 -0.96 -8.99
CA THR A 17 12.01 0.41 -9.07
C THR A 17 11.19 1.35 -8.18
N ALA A 18 11.71 2.56 -7.90
CA ALA A 18 10.98 3.54 -7.10
C ALA A 18 9.60 3.90 -7.67
N ASP A 19 9.50 3.95 -9.00
CA ASP A 19 8.25 4.26 -9.71
C ASP A 19 7.27 3.09 -9.68
N ALA A 20 7.74 1.85 -9.92
CA ALA A 20 6.92 0.65 -9.82
C ALA A 20 6.35 0.48 -8.41
N ILE A 21 7.18 0.70 -7.38
CA ILE A 21 6.75 0.68 -5.98
C ILE A 21 5.71 1.77 -5.69
N ALA A 22 5.90 2.99 -6.22
CA ALA A 22 4.95 4.08 -6.01
C ALA A 22 3.59 3.79 -6.68
N ALA A 23 3.60 3.26 -7.90
CA ALA A 23 2.39 2.88 -8.63
C ALA A 23 1.63 1.76 -7.92
N ALA A 24 2.33 0.68 -7.54
CA ALA A 24 1.71 -0.42 -6.83
C ALA A 24 1.18 -0.02 -5.44
N ALA A 25 1.89 0.86 -4.72
CA ALA A 25 1.41 1.34 -3.44
C ALA A 25 0.10 2.12 -3.53
N ALA A 26 -0.12 2.88 -4.62
CA ALA A 26 -1.38 3.58 -4.85
C ALA A 26 -2.56 2.61 -5.07
N ALA A 27 -2.30 1.44 -5.66
CA ALA A 27 -3.30 0.41 -5.96
C ALA A 27 -3.98 -0.16 -4.71
N VAL A 28 -3.38 -0.02 -3.51
CA VAL A 28 -4.00 -0.46 -2.24
C VAL A 28 -5.38 0.14 -2.02
N SER A 29 -5.66 1.31 -2.60
CA SER A 29 -6.95 1.99 -2.46
C SER A 29 -8.12 1.13 -2.95
N ALA A 30 -7.88 0.25 -3.93
CA ALA A 30 -8.87 -0.71 -4.43
C ALA A 30 -9.16 -1.85 -3.43
N ASP A 31 -8.23 -2.13 -2.51
CA ASP A 31 -8.34 -3.22 -1.54
C ASP A 31 -8.97 -2.78 -0.21
N LEU A 32 -9.00 -1.47 0.09
CA LEU A 32 -9.44 -0.95 1.39
C LEU A 32 -10.94 -1.14 1.67
N GLY A 33 -11.76 -1.18 0.61
CA GLY A 33 -13.23 -1.18 0.73
C GLY A 33 -13.79 0.13 1.29
N ASP A 34 -15.10 0.17 1.54
CA ASP A 34 -15.81 1.38 2.00
C ASP A 34 -15.93 1.47 3.53
N GLU A 35 -15.68 0.38 4.25
CA GLU A 35 -15.88 0.26 5.70
C GLU A 35 -14.66 0.68 6.53
N LEU A 36 -13.88 1.68 6.10
CA LEU A 36 -12.83 2.22 6.98
C LEU A 36 -13.47 2.89 8.19
N ILE A 37 -13.14 2.40 9.38
CA ILE A 37 -13.59 2.98 10.63
C ILE A 37 -12.60 4.06 11.08
N GLY A 38 -13.14 5.23 11.39
CA GLY A 38 -12.43 6.29 12.12
C GLY A 38 -12.63 6.15 13.63
N ASP A 39 -11.64 6.55 14.42
CA ASP A 39 -11.69 6.59 15.89
C ASP A 39 -11.03 7.87 16.44
N ILE A 40 -10.88 7.96 17.77
CA ILE A 40 -10.24 9.11 18.45
C ILE A 40 -8.79 9.34 18.01
N TYR A 41 -8.11 8.33 17.45
CA TYR A 41 -6.72 8.44 17.03
C TYR A 41 -6.58 8.84 15.56
N ALA A 42 -7.50 8.39 14.70
CA ALA A 42 -7.46 8.70 13.28
C ALA A 42 -8.81 8.51 12.60
N SER A 43 -9.20 9.49 11.81
CA SER A 43 -10.40 9.41 10.96
C SER A 43 -10.25 8.36 9.85
N ALA A 44 -11.37 7.92 9.30
CA ALA A 44 -11.40 6.99 8.17
C ALA A 44 -10.65 7.56 6.95
N GLU A 45 -10.82 8.86 6.68
CA GLU A 45 -10.17 9.59 5.58
C GLU A 45 -8.66 9.62 5.78
N TYR A 46 -8.19 9.89 7.01
CA TYR A 46 -6.77 9.88 7.32
C TYR A 46 -6.17 8.49 7.10
N ARG A 47 -6.83 7.43 7.58
CA ARG A 47 -6.38 6.05 7.38
C ARG A 47 -6.33 5.68 5.89
N ARG A 48 -7.34 6.09 5.12
CA ARG A 48 -7.39 5.90 3.67
C ARG A 48 -6.23 6.62 2.98
N ALA A 49 -5.93 7.86 3.34
CA ALA A 49 -4.81 8.62 2.79
C ALA A 49 -3.44 8.03 3.17
N MET A 50 -3.31 7.47 4.38
CA MET A 50 -2.06 6.89 4.86
C MET A 50 -1.76 5.50 4.31
N ALA A 51 -2.78 4.74 3.90
CA ALA A 51 -2.61 3.39 3.35
C ALA A 51 -1.55 3.32 2.23
N PRO A 52 -1.62 4.10 1.13
CA PRO A 52 -0.60 4.06 0.08
C PRO A 52 0.79 4.50 0.57
N VAL A 53 0.87 5.43 1.54
CA VAL A 53 2.15 5.86 2.13
C VAL A 53 2.82 4.72 2.90
N CYS A 54 2.04 4.01 3.73
CA CYS A 54 2.52 2.87 4.50
C CYS A 54 2.97 1.72 3.59
N VAL A 55 2.18 1.39 2.56
CA VAL A 55 2.52 0.36 1.58
C VAL A 55 3.82 0.71 0.84
N LYS A 56 3.96 1.95 0.36
CA LYS A 56 5.20 2.41 -0.29
C LYS A 56 6.43 2.23 0.59
N ARG A 57 6.34 2.60 1.88
CA ARG A 57 7.44 2.45 2.85
C ARG A 57 7.76 0.98 3.11
N ALA A 58 6.74 0.15 3.28
CA ALA A 58 6.91 -1.28 3.51
C ALA A 58 7.57 -2.00 2.33
N LEU A 59 7.14 -1.69 1.10
CA LEU A 59 7.73 -2.24 -0.13
C LEU A 59 9.20 -1.84 -0.28
N ARG A 60 9.55 -0.57 -0.08
CA ARG A 60 10.95 -0.10 -0.11
C ARG A 60 11.82 -0.87 0.89
N ALA A 61 11.36 -0.97 2.14
CA ALA A 61 12.07 -1.69 3.19
C ALA A 61 12.17 -3.21 2.93
N ALA A 62 11.23 -3.79 2.18
CA ALA A 62 11.32 -5.19 1.75
C ALA A 62 12.38 -5.39 0.66
N VAL A 63 12.40 -4.50 -0.34
CA VAL A 63 13.38 -4.52 -1.43
C VAL A 63 14.80 -4.34 -0.89
N GLU A 64 15.00 -3.38 0.02
CA GLU A 64 16.29 -3.14 0.68
C GLU A 64 16.81 -4.36 1.46
N ARG A 65 15.93 -5.24 1.95
CA ARG A 65 16.30 -6.48 2.66
C ARG A 65 16.44 -7.70 1.75
N SER A 66 16.07 -7.58 0.48
CA SER A 66 16.11 -8.68 -0.50
C SER A 66 17.41 -8.75 -1.32
N GLY A 67 18.24 -7.70 -1.22
CA GLY A 67 19.63 -7.69 -1.70
C GLY A 67 20.59 -8.07 -0.58
#